data_AF-A0A7D3Y243-F1
#
_entry.id   AF-A0A7D3Y243-F1
#
_cell.length_a   1.000
_cell.length_b   1.000
_cell.length_c   1.000
_cell.angle_alpha   90.00
_cell.angle_beta   90.00
_cell.angle_gamma   90.00
#
_symmetry.space_group_name_H-M   'P 1'
#
loop_
_entity.id
_entity.type
_entity.pdbx_description
1 polymer ?
#
loop_
_entity_poly.entity_id
_entity_poly.type
_entity_poly.pdbx_seq_one_letter_code
_entity_poly.pdbx_strand_id
1 'polypeptide(L)'
;MRLIPKGRKGAATLEFVTVLPLVILMCLVVWQLVVAGMAVLEAQSVLKKGVRLAASSGNAKEAEKKGRLSFQESDYYSLDSYQVEIKDQRAIAKAKVKIKVLFMSSSPFTYTSSAKTPIYDDTNNQMAGTMTMAGPLMTTGGKFGPPVSNLNLTSSFGGRRDPLGRGYRNHTGVDFGGGTGTPIYAAGDGVVTRAGAARGYGNLIVINHGNGLETWYAHMYSNQIGVRVGQQVKRGDHIGGIGSAGNSTGPHLHFEVRYNGQPVNPMPYLNGR
;
A
#
# COMPACT_ATOMS: atom_id res chain seq x y z
N MET A 1 57.42 -34.81 48.26
CA MET A 1 57.22 -35.09 46.82
C MET A 1 55.81 -34.62 46.45
N ARG A 2 55.69 -33.49 45.74
CA ARG A 2 54.42 -32.76 45.54
C ARG A 2 53.73 -33.27 44.27
N LEU A 3 52.52 -33.82 44.39
CA LEU A 3 51.74 -34.32 43.25
C LEU A 3 51.10 -33.13 42.50
N ILE A 4 51.39 -33.04 41.20
CA ILE A 4 50.76 -32.09 40.26
C ILE A 4 49.37 -32.65 39.89
N PRO A 5 48.26 -31.90 40.00
CA PRO A 5 46.97 -32.37 39.52
C PRO A 5 46.92 -32.30 37.98
N LYS A 6 46.68 -33.44 37.35
CA LYS A 6 46.39 -33.57 35.91
C LYS A 6 45.14 -32.77 35.54
N GLY A 7 45.29 -31.89 34.54
CA GLY A 7 44.20 -31.08 34.00
C GLY A 7 43.04 -31.92 33.47
N ARG A 8 41.81 -31.53 33.85
CA ARG A 8 40.57 -31.96 33.22
C ARG A 8 40.52 -31.42 31.78
N LYS A 9 40.90 -32.24 30.81
CA LYS A 9 40.49 -32.08 29.41
C LYS A 9 39.28 -32.98 29.19
N GLY A 10 38.09 -32.43 28.93
CA GLY A 10 36.94 -33.30 28.57
C GLY A 10 35.52 -32.74 28.62
N ALA A 11 35.28 -31.46 28.91
CA ALA A 11 33.90 -30.93 28.97
C ALA A 11 33.49 -30.06 27.75
N ALA A 12 34.44 -29.49 27.02
CA ALA A 12 34.14 -28.51 25.97
C ALA A 12 33.85 -29.11 24.58
N THR A 13 33.95 -30.43 24.40
CA THR A 13 33.90 -31.06 23.06
C THR A 13 32.54 -31.65 22.69
N LEU A 14 31.70 -32.05 23.65
CA LEU A 14 30.43 -32.72 23.34
C LEU A 14 29.29 -31.73 23.03
N GLU A 15 29.25 -30.60 23.73
CA GLU A 15 28.27 -29.53 23.46
C GLU A 15 28.54 -28.86 22.10
N PHE A 16 29.79 -28.67 21.72
CA PHE A 16 30.12 -28.04 20.44
C PHE A 16 29.72 -28.91 19.24
N VAL A 17 29.89 -30.23 19.34
CA VAL A 17 29.55 -31.19 18.27
C VAL A 17 28.05 -31.35 18.07
N THR A 18 27.24 -31.12 19.11
CA THR A 18 25.78 -31.29 19.06
C THR A 18 25.02 -29.98 18.86
N VAL A 19 25.49 -28.88 19.47
CA VAL A 19 24.85 -27.56 19.39
C VAL A 19 25.12 -26.90 18.04
N LEU A 20 26.34 -27.01 17.49
CA LEU A 20 26.68 -26.34 16.23
C LEU A 20 25.81 -26.83 15.04
N PRO A 21 25.58 -28.13 14.82
CA PRO A 21 24.66 -28.59 13.78
C PRO A 21 23.22 -28.11 13.98
N LEU A 22 22.73 -28.05 15.22
CA LEU A 22 21.38 -27.55 15.53
C LEU A 22 21.23 -26.05 15.25
N VAL A 23 22.26 -25.25 15.56
CA VAL A 23 22.28 -23.81 15.25
C VAL A 23 22.32 -23.59 13.74
N ILE A 24 23.14 -24.37 13.01
CA ILE A 24 23.18 -24.31 11.55
C ILE A 24 21.82 -24.67 10.95
N LEU A 25 21.18 -25.75 11.44
CA LEU A 25 19.84 -26.15 10.99
C LEU A 25 18.81 -25.06 11.27
N MET A 26 18.84 -24.44 12.47
CA MET A 26 17.95 -23.35 12.82
C MET A 26 18.13 -22.15 11.89
N CYS A 27 19.37 -21.75 11.61
CA CYS A 27 19.66 -20.67 10.67
C CYS A 27 19.14 -20.97 9.25
N LEU A 28 19.29 -22.22 8.79
CA LEU A 28 18.78 -22.66 7.49
C LEU A 28 17.24 -22.62 7.42
N VAL A 29 16.56 -23.02 8.50
CA VAL A 29 15.09 -22.95 8.59
C VAL A 29 14.62 -21.49 8.58
N VAL A 30 15.24 -20.62 9.39
CA VAL A 30 14.90 -19.19 9.43
C VAL A 30 15.10 -18.55 8.06
N TRP A 31 16.23 -18.82 7.41
CA TRP A 31 16.51 -18.32 6.07
C TRP A 31 15.48 -18.84 5.03
N GLN A 32 15.08 -20.12 5.10
CA GLN A 32 14.05 -20.67 4.22
C GLN A 32 12.68 -20.00 4.42
N LEU A 33 12.30 -19.68 5.66
CA LEU A 33 11.07 -18.93 5.94
C LEU A 33 11.10 -17.52 5.36
N VAL A 34 12.25 -16.84 5.41
CA VAL A 34 12.44 -15.53 4.78
C VAL A 34 12.27 -15.63 3.27
N VAL A 35 12.90 -16.61 2.62
CA VAL A 35 12.76 -16.85 1.17
C VAL A 35 11.31 -17.12 0.78
N ALA A 36 10.60 -17.96 1.55
CA ALA A 36 9.19 -18.24 1.30
C ALA A 36 8.31 -16.98 1.48
N GLY A 37 8.60 -16.16 2.49
CA GLY A 37 7.92 -14.89 2.72
C GLY A 37 8.09 -13.92 1.54
N MET A 38 9.31 -13.80 1.02
CA MET A 38 9.60 -12.97 -0.16
C MET A 38 8.83 -13.47 -1.40
N ALA A 39 8.81 -14.78 -1.65
CA ALA A 39 8.06 -15.36 -2.75
C ALA A 39 6.55 -15.04 -2.66
N VAL A 40 5.98 -15.08 -1.45
CA VAL A 40 4.57 -14.72 -1.21
C VAL A 40 4.32 -13.23 -1.45
N LEU A 41 5.20 -12.35 -0.96
CA LEU A 41 5.07 -10.90 -1.16
C LEU A 41 5.14 -10.54 -2.65
N GLU A 42 6.07 -11.14 -3.40
CA GLU A 42 6.23 -10.89 -4.82
C GLU A 42 5.02 -11.41 -5.62
N ALA A 43 4.50 -12.60 -5.27
CA ALA A 43 3.27 -13.12 -5.86
C ALA A 43 2.09 -12.16 -5.65
N GLN A 44 1.93 -11.61 -4.44
CA GLN A 44 0.88 -10.64 -4.14
C GLN A 44 1.06 -9.31 -4.88
N SER A 45 2.31 -8.85 -5.02
CA SER A 45 2.66 -7.64 -5.78
C SER A 45 2.25 -7.78 -7.26
N VAL A 46 2.62 -8.89 -7.89
CA VAL A 46 2.31 -9.17 -9.30
C VAL A 46 0.81 -9.34 -9.52
N LEU A 47 0.12 -10.07 -8.64
CA LEU A 47 -1.34 -10.21 -8.69
C LEU A 47 -2.04 -8.85 -8.65
N LYS A 48 -1.64 -7.95 -7.74
CA LYS A 48 -2.19 -6.59 -7.64
C LYS A 48 -1.93 -5.76 -8.90
N LYS A 49 -0.73 -5.85 -9.49
CA LYS A 49 -0.42 -5.14 -10.74
C LYS A 49 -1.22 -5.69 -11.92
N GLY A 50 -1.37 -7.01 -12.02
CA GLY A 50 -2.13 -7.69 -13.06
C GLY A 50 -3.58 -7.30 -13.13
N VAL A 51 -4.28 -7.43 -12.00
CA VAL A 51 -5.70 -7.07 -11.94
C VAL A 51 -5.93 -5.59 -12.26
N ARG A 52 -5.03 -4.70 -11.83
CA ARG A 52 -5.11 -3.26 -12.15
C ARG A 52 -4.92 -3.01 -13.64
N LEU A 53 -3.88 -3.59 -14.24
CA LEU A 53 -3.61 -3.44 -15.66
C LEU A 53 -4.80 -3.93 -16.48
N ALA A 54 -5.33 -5.10 -16.16
CA ALA A 54 -6.51 -5.65 -16.84
C ALA A 54 -7.76 -4.80 -16.64
N ALA A 55 -7.96 -4.26 -15.43
CA ALA A 55 -9.09 -3.37 -15.14
C ALA A 55 -8.98 -2.01 -15.82
N SER A 56 -7.77 -1.47 -16.03
CA SER A 56 -7.55 -0.19 -16.69
C SER A 56 -7.45 -0.27 -18.21
N SER A 57 -6.96 -1.39 -18.76
CA SER A 57 -6.75 -1.55 -20.20
C SER A 57 -7.89 -2.28 -20.89
N GLY A 58 -8.77 -2.96 -20.15
CA GLY A 58 -9.74 -3.91 -20.69
C GLY A 58 -9.10 -5.10 -21.41
N ASN A 59 -7.77 -5.22 -21.41
CA ASN A 59 -7.01 -6.21 -22.16
C ASN A 59 -6.28 -7.17 -21.21
N ALA A 60 -6.91 -8.31 -20.96
CA ALA A 60 -6.39 -9.36 -20.08
C ALA A 60 -5.03 -9.91 -20.54
N LYS A 61 -4.82 -10.08 -21.86
CA LYS A 61 -3.57 -10.64 -22.41
C LYS A 61 -2.37 -9.71 -22.18
N GLU A 62 -2.58 -8.41 -22.33
CA GLU A 62 -1.52 -7.42 -22.09
C GLU A 62 -1.16 -7.34 -20.60
N ALA A 63 -2.18 -7.36 -19.74
CA ALA A 63 -2.01 -7.38 -18.29
C ALA A 63 -1.30 -8.64 -17.79
N GLU A 64 -1.59 -9.78 -18.41
CA GLU A 64 -0.90 -11.04 -18.15
C GLU A 64 0.58 -10.94 -18.51
N LYS A 65 0.91 -10.47 -19.71
CA LYS A 65 2.30 -10.29 -20.17
C LYS A 65 3.09 -9.37 -19.24
N LYS A 66 2.53 -8.20 -18.93
CA LYS A 66 3.18 -7.19 -18.05
C LYS A 66 3.30 -7.68 -16.60
N GLY A 67 2.28 -8.37 -16.08
CA GLY A 67 2.33 -8.97 -14.75
C GLY A 67 3.42 -10.03 -14.66
N ARG A 68 3.49 -10.94 -15.64
CA ARG A 68 4.53 -11.99 -15.70
C ARG A 68 5.94 -11.40 -15.72
N LEU A 69 6.17 -10.36 -16.52
CA LEU A 69 7.45 -9.64 -16.60
C LEU A 69 7.83 -8.93 -15.29
N SER A 70 6.86 -8.62 -14.44
CA SER A 70 7.10 -7.94 -13.17
C SER A 70 7.47 -8.86 -12.02
N PHE A 71 7.37 -10.19 -12.19
CA PHE A 71 7.80 -11.17 -11.19
C PHE A 71 9.31 -11.36 -11.25
N GLN A 72 10.00 -11.13 -10.13
CA GLN A 72 11.44 -11.36 -10.03
C GLN A 72 11.70 -12.82 -9.63
N GLU A 73 12.05 -13.65 -10.61
CA GLU A 73 12.47 -15.03 -10.34
C GLU A 73 13.83 -15.08 -9.62
N SER A 74 14.01 -16.12 -8.82
CA SER A 74 15.29 -16.42 -8.16
C SER A 74 15.58 -17.92 -8.25
N ASP A 75 16.79 -18.32 -7.85
CA ASP A 75 17.17 -19.74 -7.75
C ASP A 75 16.31 -20.53 -6.74
N TYR A 76 15.59 -19.83 -5.86
CA TYR A 76 14.80 -20.43 -4.79
C TYR A 76 13.30 -20.38 -5.02
N TYR A 77 12.81 -19.51 -5.90
CA TYR A 77 11.40 -19.50 -6.29
C TYR A 77 11.19 -18.96 -7.69
N SER A 78 10.23 -19.55 -8.40
CA SER A 78 9.89 -19.20 -9.78
C SER A 78 8.39 -19.23 -10.01
N LEU A 79 7.95 -18.50 -11.03
CA LEU A 79 6.54 -18.40 -11.38
C LEU A 79 6.15 -19.59 -12.27
N ASP A 80 5.36 -20.52 -11.75
CA ASP A 80 4.91 -21.72 -12.47
C ASP A 80 3.81 -21.37 -13.48
N SER A 81 2.83 -20.60 -13.06
CA SER A 81 1.76 -20.13 -13.93
C SER A 81 1.24 -18.78 -13.47
N TYR A 82 0.91 -17.91 -14.42
CA TYR A 82 0.27 -16.65 -14.16
C TYR A 82 -0.76 -16.37 -15.25
N GLN A 83 -2.00 -16.14 -14.84
CA GLN A 83 -3.11 -15.94 -15.76
C GLN A 83 -3.91 -14.74 -15.30
N VAL A 84 -4.34 -13.92 -16.25
CA VAL A 84 -5.27 -12.82 -16.00
C VAL A 84 -6.48 -13.01 -16.90
N GLU A 85 -7.66 -12.98 -16.28
CA GLU A 85 -8.94 -13.17 -16.95
C GLU A 85 -9.83 -11.97 -16.63
N ILE A 86 -10.62 -11.55 -17.61
CA ILE A 86 -11.70 -10.59 -17.44
C ILE A 86 -13.00 -11.34 -17.57
N LYS A 87 -13.79 -11.39 -16.50
CA LYS A 87 -15.08 -12.07 -16.47
C LYS A 87 -16.05 -11.30 -15.57
N ASP A 88 -17.31 -11.18 -16.00
CA ASP A 88 -18.38 -10.57 -15.20
C ASP A 88 -18.02 -9.16 -14.68
N GLN A 89 -17.50 -8.28 -15.56
CA GLN A 89 -17.00 -6.94 -15.23
C GLN A 89 -15.90 -6.91 -14.15
N ARG A 90 -15.14 -8.00 -14.02
CA ARG A 90 -14.05 -8.11 -13.04
C ARG A 90 -12.79 -8.64 -13.69
N ALA A 91 -11.67 -8.02 -13.37
CA ALA A 91 -10.36 -8.57 -13.65
C ALA A 91 -9.94 -9.51 -12.51
N ILE A 92 -9.56 -10.72 -12.87
CA ILE A 92 -9.15 -11.80 -11.98
C ILE A 92 -7.73 -12.19 -12.38
N ALA A 93 -6.77 -12.10 -11.45
CA ALA A 93 -5.43 -12.63 -11.66
C ALA A 93 -5.21 -13.84 -10.77
N LYS A 94 -4.53 -14.86 -11.29
CA LYS A 94 -4.13 -16.07 -10.56
C LYS A 94 -2.65 -16.29 -10.77
N ALA A 95 -1.93 -16.57 -9.70
CA ALA A 95 -0.50 -16.82 -9.71
C ALA A 95 -0.21 -18.12 -8.95
N LYS A 96 0.71 -18.90 -9.51
CA LYS A 96 1.21 -20.13 -8.94
C LYS A 96 2.72 -20.04 -8.91
N VAL A 97 3.31 -20.12 -7.72
CA VAL A 97 4.75 -19.94 -7.49
C VAL A 97 5.31 -21.22 -6.90
N LYS A 98 6.40 -21.72 -7.50
CA LYS A 98 7.18 -22.84 -6.98
C LYS A 98 8.24 -22.28 -6.05
N ILE A 99 8.32 -22.81 -4.84
CA ILE A 99 9.32 -22.46 -3.82
C ILE A 99 10.14 -23.72 -3.56
N LYS A 100 11.44 -23.63 -3.84
CA LYS A 100 12.40 -24.71 -3.60
C LYS A 100 12.76 -24.72 -2.11
N VAL A 101 12.64 -25.89 -1.49
CA VAL A 101 13.02 -26.12 -0.09
C VAL A 101 14.41 -26.76 -0.09
N LEU A 102 15.41 -26.09 0.48
CA LEU A 102 16.81 -26.55 0.35
C LEU A 102 17.10 -27.89 1.05
N PHE A 103 16.41 -28.15 2.15
CA PHE A 103 16.70 -29.28 3.04
C PHE A 103 15.73 -30.45 2.89
N MET A 104 14.86 -30.42 1.87
CA MET A 104 13.98 -31.53 1.51
C MET A 104 14.28 -31.94 0.06
N SER A 105 14.55 -33.22 -0.18
CA SER A 105 14.74 -33.77 -1.54
C SER A 105 13.44 -33.86 -2.34
N SER A 106 12.32 -33.44 -1.75
CA SER A 106 11.00 -33.48 -2.36
C SER A 106 10.81 -32.40 -3.43
N SER A 107 9.76 -32.58 -4.23
CA SER A 107 9.28 -31.60 -5.20
C SER A 107 9.08 -30.21 -4.56
N PRO A 108 9.28 -29.12 -5.33
CA PRO A 108 9.12 -27.76 -4.83
C PRO A 108 7.71 -27.54 -4.28
N PHE A 109 7.62 -26.84 -3.15
CA PHE A 109 6.34 -26.45 -2.58
C PHE A 109 5.67 -25.45 -3.52
N THR A 110 4.36 -25.61 -3.74
CA THR A 110 3.64 -24.74 -4.66
C THR A 110 2.66 -23.85 -3.90
N TYR A 111 2.88 -22.54 -3.98
CA TYR A 111 1.99 -21.52 -3.45
C TYR A 111 1.07 -21.01 -4.55
N THR A 112 -0.24 -21.05 -4.33
CA THR A 112 -1.24 -20.52 -5.27
C THR A 112 -2.00 -19.37 -4.63
N SER A 113 -2.18 -18.27 -5.35
CA SER A 113 -2.92 -17.10 -4.86
C SER A 113 -3.68 -16.43 -5.99
N SER A 114 -4.76 -15.72 -5.66
CA SER A 114 -5.56 -14.99 -6.65
C SER A 114 -6.02 -13.64 -6.10
N ALA A 115 -6.14 -12.67 -7.00
CA ALA A 115 -6.71 -11.36 -6.71
C ALA A 115 -7.85 -11.07 -7.69
N LYS A 116 -8.83 -10.27 -7.26
CA LYS A 116 -9.98 -9.86 -8.07
C LYS A 116 -10.22 -8.35 -7.89
N THR A 117 -10.53 -7.64 -8.96
CA THR A 117 -10.94 -6.23 -8.92
C THR A 117 -12.05 -5.95 -9.95
N PRO A 118 -12.99 -5.03 -9.69
CA PRO A 118 -13.93 -4.55 -10.70
C PRO A 118 -13.20 -3.85 -11.87
N ILE A 119 -13.76 -3.94 -13.07
CA ILE A 119 -13.32 -3.21 -14.27
C ILE A 119 -14.02 -1.86 -14.28
N TYR A 120 -13.23 -0.80 -14.46
CA TYR A 120 -13.75 0.56 -14.56
C TYR A 120 -14.02 0.86 -16.04
N ASP A 121 -15.28 0.76 -16.46
CA ASP A 121 -15.73 1.19 -17.79
C ASP A 121 -16.01 2.70 -17.74
N ASP A 122 -15.18 3.46 -18.44
CA ASP A 122 -15.24 4.93 -18.52
C ASP A 122 -16.30 5.43 -19.51
N THR A 123 -16.98 4.54 -20.24
CA THR A 123 -17.93 4.92 -21.29
C THR A 123 -19.36 5.14 -20.81
N ASN A 124 -19.74 4.65 -19.62
CA ASN A 124 -21.08 4.86 -19.09
C ASN A 124 -21.04 5.26 -17.61
N ASN A 125 -21.25 6.56 -17.39
CA ASN A 125 -21.53 7.18 -16.09
C ASN A 125 -22.90 6.74 -15.54
N GLN A 126 -23.05 5.44 -15.26
CA GLN A 126 -24.24 4.81 -14.70
C GLN A 126 -23.81 3.79 -13.64
N MET A 127 -24.33 4.00 -12.43
CA MET A 127 -23.95 3.26 -11.23
C MET A 127 -24.30 1.77 -11.33
N ALA A 128 -23.36 0.88 -10.96
CA ALA A 128 -23.67 -0.54 -10.77
C ALA A 128 -23.09 -1.07 -9.44
N GLY A 129 -23.91 -0.89 -8.40
CA GLY A 129 -24.29 -1.87 -7.39
C GLY A 129 -23.38 -3.06 -7.02
N THR A 130 -23.19 -3.15 -5.69
CA THR A 130 -23.11 -4.37 -4.87
C THR A 130 -21.94 -5.34 -5.09
N MET A 131 -21.07 -5.44 -4.07
CA MET A 131 -20.71 -6.73 -3.46
C MET A 131 -20.07 -6.57 -2.08
N THR A 132 -20.82 -7.07 -1.11
CA THR A 132 -20.49 -7.45 0.27
C THR A 132 -19.32 -8.44 0.32
N MET A 133 -18.31 -8.20 1.18
CA MET A 133 -17.55 -9.24 1.92
C MET A 133 -16.93 -8.63 3.20
N ALA A 134 -17.43 -9.09 4.35
CA ALA A 134 -16.92 -9.06 5.74
C ALA A 134 -15.79 -8.08 6.17
N GLY A 135 -16.16 -7.10 7.01
CA GLY A 135 -15.28 -6.23 7.83
C GLY A 135 -15.60 -4.74 7.65
N PRO A 136 -15.85 -3.94 8.71
CA PRO A 136 -16.40 -2.60 8.56
C PRO A 136 -15.30 -1.61 8.17
N LEU A 137 -15.06 -1.42 6.88
CA LEU A 137 -14.25 -0.33 6.33
C LEU A 137 -14.56 -0.23 4.82
N MET A 138 -15.71 0.36 4.50
CA MET A 138 -16.15 0.60 3.13
C MET A 138 -16.76 2.00 3.07
N THR A 139 -15.98 2.99 2.64
CA THR A 139 -16.59 4.19 2.07
C THR A 139 -17.36 3.75 0.83
N THR A 140 -18.67 3.95 0.84
CA THR A 140 -19.63 3.49 -0.15
C THR A 140 -19.17 3.79 -1.58
N GLY A 141 -18.68 2.77 -2.29
CA GLY A 141 -18.48 2.78 -3.75
C GLY A 141 -17.41 3.73 -4.30
N GLY A 142 -16.35 4.04 -3.53
CA GLY A 142 -15.29 4.94 -4.01
C GLY A 142 -15.70 6.41 -4.12
N LYS A 143 -16.85 6.78 -3.54
CA LYS A 143 -17.28 8.16 -3.38
C LYS A 143 -16.75 8.69 -2.05
N PHE A 144 -16.06 9.81 -2.12
CA PHE A 144 -15.57 10.55 -0.97
C PHE A 144 -16.47 11.74 -0.65
N GLY A 145 -16.62 12.02 0.64
CA GLY A 145 -17.20 13.25 1.14
C GLY A 145 -16.22 14.42 1.04
N PRO A 146 -16.75 15.65 1.18
CA PRO A 146 -15.92 16.84 1.18
C PRO A 146 -14.95 16.82 2.37
N PRO A 147 -13.62 16.96 2.16
CA PRO A 147 -12.65 16.95 3.25
C PRO A 147 -12.64 18.25 4.06
N VAL A 148 -13.34 19.29 3.61
CA VAL A 148 -13.55 20.57 4.29
C VAL A 148 -14.98 21.05 4.01
N SER A 149 -15.57 21.82 4.93
CA SER A 149 -16.95 22.31 4.80
C SER A 149 -17.17 23.21 3.57
N ASN A 150 -16.16 23.98 3.18
CA ASN A 150 -16.17 24.84 2.00
C ASN A 150 -15.09 24.39 1.00
N LEU A 151 -15.51 23.81 -0.13
CA LEU A 151 -14.62 23.39 -1.22
C LEU A 151 -14.22 24.58 -2.10
N ASN A 152 -13.48 25.55 -1.54
CA ASN A 152 -12.91 26.64 -2.33
C ASN A 152 -11.65 26.15 -3.06
N LEU A 153 -11.83 25.60 -4.26
CA LEU A 153 -10.72 25.07 -5.07
C LEU A 153 -9.80 26.22 -5.51
N THR A 154 -8.66 26.36 -4.83
CA THR A 154 -7.63 27.34 -5.17
C THR A 154 -6.66 26.80 -6.20
N SER A 155 -6.51 25.47 -6.28
CA SER A 155 -5.74 24.86 -7.37
C SER A 155 -6.12 23.43 -7.72
N SER A 156 -6.15 23.14 -9.01
CA SER A 156 -6.53 21.85 -9.58
C SER A 156 -5.36 20.87 -9.69
N PHE A 157 -5.69 19.59 -9.87
CA PHE A 157 -4.76 18.50 -10.13
C PHE A 157 -4.14 18.60 -11.54
N GLY A 158 -2.87 18.25 -11.69
CA GLY A 158 -2.18 18.17 -12.99
C GLY A 158 -1.01 19.17 -13.16
N GLY A 159 -0.49 19.26 -14.38
CA GLY A 159 0.69 20.07 -14.70
C GLY A 159 0.43 21.58 -14.61
N ARG A 160 1.13 22.26 -13.71
CA ARG A 160 1.07 23.73 -13.54
C ARG A 160 2.46 24.35 -13.51
N ARG A 161 2.57 25.66 -13.77
CA ARG A 161 3.78 26.42 -13.41
C ARG A 161 3.92 26.42 -11.89
N ASP A 162 5.12 26.14 -11.41
CA ASP A 162 5.46 26.04 -10.00
C ASP A 162 5.14 27.36 -9.27
N PRO A 163 4.32 27.33 -8.20
CA PRO A 163 4.00 28.53 -7.41
C PRO A 163 5.23 29.20 -6.79
N LEU A 164 6.34 28.47 -6.63
CA LEU A 164 7.62 28.97 -6.12
C LEU A 164 8.58 29.40 -7.24
N GLY A 165 8.11 29.49 -8.49
CA GLY A 165 8.87 30.02 -9.63
C GLY A 165 9.92 29.08 -10.22
N ARG A 166 9.92 27.78 -9.88
CA ARG A 166 10.98 26.82 -10.29
C ARG A 166 10.66 26.00 -11.55
N GLY A 167 9.75 26.45 -12.42
CA GLY A 167 9.45 25.80 -13.70
C GLY A 167 8.06 25.18 -13.78
N TYR A 168 7.92 24.01 -14.42
CA TYR A 168 6.67 23.26 -14.55
C TYR A 168 6.65 22.12 -13.52
N ARG A 169 5.64 22.08 -12.64
CA ARG A 169 5.46 21.04 -11.62
C ARG A 169 4.10 20.37 -11.79
N ASN A 170 4.08 19.05 -11.69
CA ASN A 170 2.84 18.30 -11.59
C ASN A 170 2.31 18.42 -10.17
N HIS A 171 1.14 19.05 -10.05
CA HIS A 171 0.40 19.11 -8.80
C HIS A 171 -0.29 17.76 -8.57
N THR A 172 0.14 17.06 -7.52
CA THR A 172 -0.26 15.67 -7.22
C THR A 172 -1.59 15.55 -6.49
N GLY A 173 -2.26 16.69 -6.21
CA GLY A 173 -3.54 16.79 -5.53
C GLY A 173 -4.35 18.00 -5.98
N VAL A 174 -5.30 18.40 -5.14
CA VAL A 174 -6.05 19.65 -5.24
C VAL A 174 -5.84 20.47 -3.98
N ASP A 175 -5.83 21.79 -4.14
CA ASP A 175 -5.69 22.72 -3.02
C ASP A 175 -7.04 23.36 -2.73
N PHE A 176 -7.51 23.26 -1.49
CA PHE A 176 -8.69 23.95 -0.99
C PHE A 176 -8.30 25.07 -0.04
N GLY A 177 -8.63 26.31 -0.41
CA GLY A 177 -8.36 27.48 0.42
C GLY A 177 -9.25 27.51 1.66
N GLY A 178 -8.68 27.87 2.80
CA GLY A 178 -9.41 28.05 4.04
C GLY A 178 -8.54 28.67 5.13
N GLY A 179 -9.17 29.29 6.14
CA GLY A 179 -8.45 29.90 7.25
C GLY A 179 -7.71 28.85 8.09
N THR A 180 -6.60 29.23 8.70
CA THR A 180 -5.90 28.36 9.67
C THR A 180 -6.85 27.88 10.76
N GLY A 181 -6.85 26.58 11.03
CA GLY A 181 -7.70 25.94 12.03
C GLY A 181 -9.07 25.51 11.49
N THR A 182 -9.39 25.80 10.22
CA THR A 182 -10.62 25.26 9.60
C THR A 182 -10.62 23.74 9.71
N PRO A 183 -11.70 23.11 10.22
CA PRO A 183 -11.79 21.67 10.37
C PRO A 183 -11.60 20.91 9.06
N ILE A 184 -10.76 19.88 9.11
CA ILE A 184 -10.54 18.88 8.07
C ILE A 184 -11.25 17.60 8.50
N TYR A 185 -11.99 17.00 7.59
CA TYR A 185 -12.76 15.79 7.80
C TYR A 185 -12.23 14.63 6.96
N ALA A 186 -12.36 13.41 7.49
CA ALA A 186 -12.08 12.19 6.74
C ALA A 186 -13.03 12.10 5.54
N ALA A 187 -12.46 12.04 4.34
CA ALA A 187 -13.24 11.98 3.11
C ALA A 187 -13.96 10.62 2.96
N GLY A 188 -13.51 9.57 3.65
CA GLY A 188 -14.13 8.25 3.64
C GLY A 188 -13.75 7.43 4.88
N ASP A 189 -14.44 6.32 5.09
CA ASP A 189 -14.12 5.35 6.14
C ASP A 189 -12.75 4.74 5.90
N GLY A 190 -11.90 4.66 6.93
CA GLY A 190 -10.52 4.25 6.76
C GLY A 190 -9.75 4.01 8.05
N VAL A 191 -8.51 3.54 7.91
CA VAL A 191 -7.53 3.45 8.99
C VAL A 191 -6.42 4.45 8.72
N VAL A 192 -6.08 5.25 9.73
CA VAL A 192 -4.97 6.20 9.65
C VAL A 192 -3.65 5.42 9.58
N THR A 193 -2.94 5.51 8.46
CA THR A 193 -1.64 4.85 8.26
C THR A 193 -0.47 5.80 8.53
N ARG A 194 -0.73 7.12 8.54
CA ARG A 194 0.25 8.14 8.92
C ARG A 194 -0.44 9.34 9.55
N ALA A 195 0.19 9.91 10.57
CA ALA A 195 -0.16 11.19 11.16
C ALA A 195 1.12 11.84 11.70
N GLY A 196 1.64 12.86 11.02
CA GLY A 196 2.84 13.58 11.47
C GLY A 196 3.68 14.20 10.35
N ALA A 197 4.90 14.58 10.69
CA ALA A 197 5.78 15.33 9.80
C ALA A 197 6.11 14.57 8.50
N ALA A 198 6.06 15.29 7.39
CA ALA A 198 6.30 14.81 6.04
C ALA A 198 7.02 15.87 5.21
N ARG A 199 8.21 15.53 4.70
CA ARG A 199 9.03 16.45 3.90
C ARG A 199 8.23 16.99 2.71
N GLY A 200 8.20 18.31 2.55
CA GLY A 200 7.42 19.01 1.51
C GLY A 200 5.96 19.26 1.88
N TYR A 201 5.29 18.32 2.57
CA TYR A 201 3.88 18.41 2.96
C TYR A 201 3.65 19.07 4.33
N GLY A 202 4.71 19.37 5.09
CA GLY A 202 4.57 19.88 6.46
C GLY A 202 4.19 18.74 7.40
N ASN A 203 2.94 18.72 7.88
CA ASN A 203 2.36 17.53 8.49
C ASN A 203 1.31 16.91 7.58
N LEU A 204 1.28 15.59 7.58
CA LEU A 204 0.46 14.78 6.70
C LEU A 204 -0.32 13.74 7.51
N ILE A 205 -1.61 13.65 7.21
CA ILE A 205 -2.44 12.50 7.58
C ILE A 205 -2.66 11.68 6.32
N VAL A 206 -2.49 10.36 6.43
CA VAL A 206 -2.86 9.41 5.37
C VAL A 206 -3.88 8.44 5.92
N ILE A 207 -4.99 8.30 5.21
CA ILE A 207 -6.05 7.35 5.55
C ILE A 207 -6.10 6.30 4.43
N ASN A 208 -5.98 5.04 4.82
CA ASN A 208 -6.17 3.90 3.93
C ASN A 208 -7.62 3.45 4.00
N HIS A 209 -8.30 3.46 2.86
CA HIS A 209 -9.71 3.10 2.71
C HIS A 209 -9.92 1.65 2.24
N GLY A 210 -8.84 0.88 2.11
CA GLY A 210 -8.86 -0.45 1.51
C GLY A 210 -8.74 -0.41 -0.01
N ASN A 211 -8.57 -1.59 -0.63
CA ASN A 211 -8.43 -1.77 -2.09
C ASN A 211 -7.35 -0.90 -2.75
N GLY A 212 -6.36 -0.47 -1.95
CA GLY A 212 -5.27 0.40 -2.37
C GLY A 212 -5.68 1.85 -2.62
N LEU A 213 -6.85 2.27 -2.17
CA LEU A 213 -7.27 3.66 -2.19
C LEU A 213 -6.84 4.36 -0.89
N GLU A 214 -6.17 5.50 -1.03
CA GLU A 214 -5.70 6.31 0.08
C GLU A 214 -6.07 7.77 -0.14
N THR A 215 -6.33 8.48 0.94
CA THR A 215 -6.44 9.94 0.93
C THR A 215 -5.36 10.58 1.77
N TRP A 216 -4.82 11.68 1.26
CA TRP A 216 -3.71 12.41 1.86
C TRP A 216 -4.17 13.82 2.19
N TYR A 217 -3.89 14.28 3.40
CA TYR A 217 -4.27 15.60 3.92
C TYR A 217 -3.02 16.29 4.45
N ALA A 218 -2.60 17.37 3.81
CA ALA A 218 -1.30 18.01 4.06
C ALA A 218 -1.41 19.46 4.54
N HIS A 219 -0.24 20.03 4.86
CA HIS A 219 0.01 21.41 5.30
C HIS A 219 -0.54 21.79 6.68
N MET A 220 -0.97 20.82 7.48
CA MET A 220 -1.42 21.05 8.86
C MET A 220 -0.25 21.46 9.77
N TYR A 221 -0.52 22.25 10.81
CA TYR A 221 0.43 22.42 11.91
C TYR A 221 0.42 21.18 12.83
N SER A 222 1.49 20.98 13.60
CA SER A 222 1.63 19.80 14.47
C SER A 222 0.57 19.73 15.56
N ASN A 223 0.13 20.88 16.08
CA ASN A 223 -0.93 21.01 17.08
C ASN A 223 -2.35 20.87 16.50
N GLN A 224 -2.48 20.72 15.18
CA GLN A 224 -3.78 20.57 14.49
C GLN A 224 -4.05 19.13 14.06
N ILE A 225 -3.16 18.19 14.32
CA ILE A 225 -3.39 16.76 14.03
C ILE A 225 -4.34 16.20 15.09
N GLY A 226 -5.55 15.79 14.66
CA GLY A 226 -6.60 15.29 15.55
C GLY A 226 -6.65 13.76 15.68
N VAL A 227 -5.76 13.04 15.01
CA VAL A 227 -5.77 11.57 14.92
C VAL A 227 -4.39 10.95 15.10
N ARG A 228 -4.37 9.64 15.38
CA ARG A 228 -3.14 8.85 15.53
C ARG A 228 -3.10 7.68 14.57
N VAL A 229 -1.89 7.20 14.25
CA VAL A 229 -1.69 5.99 13.43
C VAL A 229 -2.42 4.79 14.06
N GLY A 230 -3.09 4.01 13.23
CA GLY A 230 -3.93 2.87 13.63
C GLY A 230 -5.36 3.23 14.02
N GLN A 231 -5.71 4.51 14.14
CA GLN A 231 -7.08 4.95 14.43
C GLN A 231 -8.00 4.63 13.25
N GLN A 232 -9.14 4.01 13.55
CA GLN A 232 -10.26 3.90 12.61
C GLN A 232 -11.03 5.20 12.59
N VAL A 233 -11.37 5.67 11.40
CA VAL A 233 -12.14 6.89 11.15
C VAL A 233 -13.27 6.58 10.18
N LYS A 234 -14.39 7.28 10.36
CA LYS A 234 -15.53 7.27 9.45
C LYS A 234 -15.56 8.52 8.59
N ARG A 235 -16.22 8.44 7.44
CA ARG A 235 -16.49 9.59 6.59
C ARG A 235 -17.14 10.71 7.43
N GLY A 236 -16.56 11.91 7.35
CA GLY A 236 -17.03 13.08 8.09
C GLY A 236 -16.43 13.23 9.50
N ASP A 237 -15.62 12.27 9.98
CA ASP A 237 -14.92 12.44 11.25
C ASP A 237 -13.90 13.57 11.15
N HIS A 238 -13.84 14.41 12.18
CA HIS A 238 -12.80 15.43 12.28
C HIS A 238 -11.43 14.79 12.47
N ILE A 239 -10.48 15.11 11.58
CA ILE A 239 -9.14 14.53 11.59
C ILE A 239 -8.02 15.55 11.83
N GLY A 240 -8.30 16.83 11.65
CA GLY A 240 -7.35 17.89 11.93
C GLY A 240 -7.82 19.26 11.45
N GLY A 241 -6.90 20.22 11.37
CA GLY A 241 -7.21 21.59 10.94
C GLY A 241 -6.27 22.12 9.85
N ILE A 242 -6.79 22.98 8.97
CA ILE A 242 -5.99 23.65 7.92
C ILE A 242 -4.83 24.41 8.55
N GLY A 243 -3.65 24.28 7.96
CA GLY A 243 -2.46 25.04 8.33
C GLY A 243 -1.77 25.64 7.10
N SER A 244 -0.51 26.02 7.27
CA SER A 244 0.37 26.45 6.18
C SER A 244 1.80 25.93 6.40
N ALA A 245 1.93 24.72 6.96
CA ALA A 245 3.22 24.10 7.24
C ALA A 245 3.85 23.47 5.98
N GLY A 246 5.18 23.38 5.92
CA GLY A 246 5.89 22.80 4.79
C GLY A 246 5.96 23.74 3.59
N ASN A 247 5.91 23.19 2.37
CA ASN A 247 5.97 24.00 1.14
C ASN A 247 4.59 24.55 0.80
N SER A 248 4.13 25.53 1.58
CA SER A 248 2.83 26.18 1.42
C SER A 248 3.05 27.69 1.22
N THR A 249 2.28 28.31 0.32
CA THR A 249 2.33 29.76 0.06
C THR A 249 1.32 30.55 0.88
N GLY A 250 0.43 29.86 1.60
CA GLY A 250 -0.61 30.44 2.45
C GLY A 250 -1.57 29.36 2.96
N PRO A 251 -2.48 29.66 3.90
CA PRO A 251 -3.37 28.66 4.50
C PRO A 251 -4.25 27.93 3.47
N HIS A 252 -4.07 26.61 3.34
CA HIS A 252 -4.88 25.74 2.48
C HIS A 252 -4.76 24.27 2.91
N LEU A 253 -5.75 23.46 2.51
CA LEU A 253 -5.65 22.00 2.53
C LEU A 253 -5.14 21.53 1.18
N HIS A 254 -4.00 20.85 1.16
CA HIS A 254 -3.60 20.03 0.01
C HIS A 254 -4.15 18.62 0.19
N PHE A 255 -5.07 18.24 -0.70
CA PHE A 255 -5.78 16.97 -0.68
C PHE A 255 -5.40 16.12 -1.89
N GLU A 256 -4.97 14.89 -1.65
CA GLU A 256 -4.71 13.92 -2.72
C GLU A 256 -5.57 12.69 -2.55
N VAL A 257 -5.96 12.10 -3.68
CA VAL A 257 -6.43 10.72 -3.75
C VAL A 257 -5.31 9.93 -4.42
N ARG A 258 -4.89 8.84 -3.78
CA ARG A 258 -3.96 7.89 -4.36
C ARG A 258 -4.64 6.56 -4.59
N TYR A 259 -4.49 6.06 -5.80
CA TYR A 259 -4.82 4.67 -6.09
C TYR A 259 -3.50 3.91 -6.28
N ASN A 260 -3.21 3.08 -5.30
CA ASN A 260 -2.05 2.19 -5.25
C ASN A 260 -0.70 2.91 -5.29
N GLY A 261 -0.61 3.99 -4.51
CA GLY A 261 0.59 4.82 -4.42
C GLY A 261 0.72 5.86 -5.52
N GLN A 262 -0.10 5.79 -6.59
CA GLN A 262 -0.09 6.79 -7.65
C GLN A 262 -1.15 7.87 -7.39
N PRO A 263 -0.81 9.16 -7.49
CA PRO A 263 -1.77 10.25 -7.37
C PRO A 263 -2.73 10.25 -8.57
N VAL A 264 -4.02 10.33 -8.28
CA VAL A 264 -5.09 10.44 -9.28
C VAL A 264 -5.88 11.72 -9.04
N ASN A 265 -6.60 12.21 -10.05
CA ASN A 265 -7.41 13.41 -9.90
C ASN A 265 -8.44 13.20 -8.77
N PRO A 266 -8.43 14.01 -7.70
CA PRO A 266 -9.38 13.88 -6.59
C PRO A 266 -10.82 14.30 -6.94
N MET A 267 -11.00 15.20 -7.91
CA MET A 267 -12.31 15.82 -8.19
C MET A 267 -13.43 14.82 -8.53
N PRO A 268 -13.21 13.79 -9.38
CA PRO A 268 -14.23 12.77 -9.66
C PRO A 268 -14.71 12.02 -8.42
N TYR A 269 -13.85 11.87 -7.40
CA TYR A 269 -14.18 11.13 -6.18
C TYR A 269 -15.03 11.95 -5.20
N LEU A 270 -14.97 13.29 -5.26
CA LEU A 270 -15.66 14.19 -4.32
C LEU A 270 -17.12 14.49 -4.69
N ASN A 271 -17.63 13.96 -5.80
CA ASN A 271 -19.00 14.20 -6.29
C ASN A 271 -20.09 13.35 -5.62
N GLY A 272 -19.80 12.72 -4.48
CA GLY A 272 -20.76 11.90 -3.74
C GLY A 272 -21.71 12.72 -2.87
N ARG A 273 -22.70 13.36 -3.52
CA ARG A 273 -23.96 13.78 -2.86
C ARG A 273 -24.83 12.56 -2.56
#